data_AF-A0A7C3WL64-F1
#
_entry.id   AF-A0A7C3WL64-F1
#
_cell.length_a   1.000
_cell.length_b   1.000
_cell.length_c   1.000
_cell.angle_alpha   90.00
_cell.angle_beta   90.00
_cell.angle_gamma   90.00
#
_symmetry.space_group_name_H-M   'P 1'
#
loop_
_entity.id
_entity.type
_entity.pdbx_description
1 polymer ?
#
loop_
_entity_poly.entity_id
_entity_poly.type
_entity_poly.pdbx_seq_one_letter_code
_entity_poly.pdbx_strand_id
1 'polypeptide(L)'
;MAKKPYPRNDDIAEAILEVVGIPTLKPEDFPDRVRRVLEEKGFYTGLVTDRRVWRIYETLVRRGRIYDALGVVQDLGESGAEQPE
;
A
#
# COMPACT_ATOMS: atom_id res chain seq x y z
N MET A 1 13.10 -28.00 4.53
CA MET A 1 12.31 -26.77 4.71
C MET A 1 12.26 -26.06 3.36
N ALA A 2 11.06 -25.84 2.80
CA ALA A 2 10.93 -25.02 1.59
C ALA A 2 11.29 -23.57 1.92
N LYS A 3 12.09 -22.91 1.08
CA LYS A 3 12.33 -21.47 1.24
C LYS A 3 11.01 -20.75 0.97
N LYS A 4 10.59 -19.87 1.89
CA LYS A 4 9.45 -18.99 1.67
C LYS A 4 9.69 -18.17 0.38
N PRO A 5 8.71 -18.08 -0.53
CA PRO A 5 8.87 -17.29 -1.74
C PRO A 5 9.01 -15.81 -1.38
N TYR A 6 9.77 -15.07 -2.17
CA TYR A 6 9.84 -13.61 -2.06
C TYR A 6 8.63 -12.99 -2.79
N PRO A 7 7.93 -12.01 -2.19
CA PRO A 7 6.74 -11.44 -2.78
C PRO A 7 7.09 -10.59 -4.01
N ARG A 8 6.29 -10.75 -5.07
CA ARG A 8 6.31 -9.88 -6.26
C ARG A 8 5.56 -8.60 -5.98
N ASN A 9 5.58 -7.68 -6.93
CA ASN A 9 4.87 -6.42 -6.78
C ASN A 9 3.35 -6.62 -6.67
N ASP A 10 2.79 -7.59 -7.40
CA ASP A 10 1.37 -7.92 -7.30
C ASP A 10 1.02 -8.46 -5.91
N ASP A 11 1.85 -9.33 -5.33
CA ASP A 11 1.64 -9.85 -3.98
C ASP A 11 1.64 -8.71 -2.93
N ILE A 12 2.55 -7.74 -3.07
CA ILE A 12 2.61 -6.57 -2.20
C ILE A 12 1.40 -5.65 -2.44
N ALA A 13 0.96 -5.48 -3.68
CA ALA A 13 -0.23 -4.68 -4.00
C ALA A 13 -1.50 -5.28 -3.38
N GLU A 14 -1.68 -6.59 -3.46
CA GLU A 14 -2.79 -7.30 -2.81
C GLU A 14 -2.73 -7.14 -1.29
N ALA A 15 -1.55 -7.26 -0.68
CA ALA A 15 -1.38 -6.99 0.75
C ALA A 15 -1.71 -5.54 1.12
N ILE A 16 -1.34 -4.57 0.28
CA ILE A 16 -1.70 -3.15 0.48
C ILE A 16 -3.21 -2.98 0.47
N LEU A 17 -3.93 -3.58 -0.48
CA LEU A 17 -5.40 -3.50 -0.57
C LEU A 17 -6.09 -4.00 0.69
N GLU A 18 -5.61 -5.10 1.27
CA GLU A 18 -6.14 -5.63 2.54
C GLU A 18 -5.88 -4.68 3.71
N VAL A 19 -4.70 -4.05 3.74
CA VAL A 19 -4.28 -3.19 4.84
C VAL A 19 -4.98 -1.84 4.82
N VAL A 20 -5.14 -1.22 3.66
CA VAL A 20 -5.79 0.11 3.54
C VAL A 20 -7.27 0.11 3.90
N GLY A 21 -7.92 -1.07 3.96
CA GLY A 21 -9.30 -1.21 4.45
C GLY A 21 -9.45 -1.03 5.97
N ILE A 22 -8.35 -0.92 6.72
CA ILE A 22 -8.36 -0.80 8.19
C ILE A 22 -8.55 0.68 8.58
N PRO A 23 -9.67 1.08 9.20
CA PRO A 23 -9.97 2.49 9.46
C PRO A 23 -9.02 3.18 10.46
N THR A 24 -8.38 2.40 11.33
CA THR A 24 -7.48 2.90 12.39
C THR A 24 -6.00 2.80 12.01
N LEU A 25 -5.70 2.53 10.73
CA LEU A 25 -4.33 2.39 10.26
C LEU A 25 -3.64 3.74 10.20
N LYS A 26 -2.48 3.85 10.84
CA LYS A 26 -1.63 5.04 10.73
C LYS A 26 -0.59 4.85 9.61
N PRO A 27 -0.18 5.94 8.94
CA PRO A 27 0.89 5.88 7.95
C PRO A 27 2.18 5.27 8.48
N GLU A 28 2.54 5.54 9.74
CA GLU A 28 3.75 5.01 10.38
C GLU A 28 3.73 3.48 10.52
N ASP A 29 2.55 2.91 10.80
CA ASP A 29 2.36 1.46 10.99
C ASP A 29 2.16 0.71 9.66
N PHE A 30 1.95 1.43 8.56
CA PHE A 30 1.53 0.86 7.29
C PHE A 30 2.54 -0.15 6.71
N PRO A 31 3.84 0.15 6.58
CA PRO A 31 4.81 -0.80 6.03
C PRO A 31 4.89 -2.10 6.84
N ASP A 32 4.87 -2.00 8.16
CA ASP A 32 4.93 -3.16 9.06
C ASP A 32 3.66 -4.01 8.96
N ARG A 33 2.49 -3.36 8.82
CA ARG A 33 1.25 -4.09 8.62
C ARG A 33 1.22 -4.85 7.29
N VAL A 34 1.73 -4.25 6.21
CA VAL A 34 1.87 -4.92 4.91
C VAL A 34 2.80 -6.11 4.98
N ARG A 35 3.95 -6.00 5.67
CA ARG A 35 4.85 -7.14 5.91
C ARG A 35 4.15 -8.26 6.67
N ARG A 36 3.41 -7.93 7.71
CA ARG A 36 2.69 -8.93 8.52
C ARG A 36 1.71 -9.74 7.67
N VAL A 37 0.91 -9.07 6.83
CA VAL A 37 -0.01 -9.74 5.90
C VAL A 37 0.75 -10.66 4.93
N LEU A 38 1.89 -10.21 4.38
CA LEU A 38 2.73 -11.03 3.50
C LEU A 38 3.31 -12.25 4.23
N GLU A 39 3.73 -12.11 5.49
CA GLU A 39 4.24 -13.21 6.31
C GLU A 39 3.15 -14.25 6.64
N GLU A 40 1.94 -13.79 6.94
CA GLU A 40 0.75 -14.63 7.17
C GLU A 40 0.38 -15.41 5.90
N LYS A 41 0.58 -14.81 4.72
CA LYS A 41 0.45 -15.47 3.41
C LYS A 41 1.63 -16.39 3.06
N GLY A 42 2.64 -16.49 3.93
CA GLY A 42 3.78 -17.39 3.77
C GLY A 42 4.95 -16.82 2.96
N PHE A 43 4.98 -15.52 2.67
CA PHE A 43 6.08 -14.88 1.96
C PHE A 43 7.27 -14.55 2.88
N TYR A 44 8.44 -14.39 2.26
CA TYR A 44 9.64 -13.85 2.91
C TYR A 44 9.71 -12.33 2.74
N THR A 45 9.57 -11.60 3.84
CA THR A 45 9.49 -10.14 3.90
C THR A 45 10.79 -9.45 4.28
N GLY A 46 11.85 -10.20 4.59
CA GLY A 46 13.11 -9.62 5.09
C GLY A 46 13.82 -8.67 4.12
N LEU A 47 13.40 -8.61 2.84
CA LEU A 47 13.90 -7.64 1.84
C LEU A 47 12.79 -6.68 1.36
N VAL A 48 11.63 -6.66 2.01
CA VAL A 48 10.54 -5.72 1.70
C VAL A 48 10.77 -4.46 2.52
N THR A 49 11.39 -3.45 1.89
CA THR A 49 11.70 -2.17 2.53
C THR A 49 10.49 -1.23 2.55
N ASP A 50 10.46 -0.26 3.46
CA ASP A 50 9.36 0.72 3.54
C ASP A 50 9.21 1.46 2.23
N ARG A 51 10.33 1.88 1.63
CA ARG A 51 10.37 2.55 0.33
C ARG A 51 9.71 1.73 -0.77
N ARG A 52 9.82 0.40 -0.74
CA ARG A 52 9.18 -0.47 -1.73
C ARG A 52 7.67 -0.50 -1.54
N VAL A 53 7.21 -0.63 -0.30
CA VAL A 53 5.77 -0.61 0.04
C VAL A 53 5.16 0.73 -0.38
N TRP A 54 5.76 1.83 0.04
CA TRP A 54 5.30 3.18 -0.30
C TRP A 54 5.25 3.45 -1.79
N ARG A 55 6.27 3.03 -2.55
CA ARG A 55 6.28 3.17 -4.01
C ARG A 55 5.10 2.43 -4.66
N ILE A 56 4.79 1.23 -4.19
CA ILE A 56 3.67 0.45 -4.74
C ILE A 56 2.35 1.10 -4.36
N TYR A 57 2.18 1.52 -3.09
CA TYR A 57 1.01 2.27 -2.64
C TYR A 57 0.77 3.53 -3.47
N GLU A 58 1.79 4.37 -3.62
CA GLU A 58 1.74 5.58 -4.45
C GLU A 58 1.35 5.25 -5.90
N THR A 59 1.92 4.18 -6.47
CA THR A 59 1.58 3.74 -7.82
C THR A 59 0.11 3.36 -7.94
N LEU A 60 -0.46 2.69 -6.92
CA LEU A 60 -1.87 2.31 -6.89
C LEU A 60 -2.78 3.55 -6.77
N VAL A 61 -2.44 4.49 -5.89
CA VAL A 61 -3.18 5.76 -5.72
C VAL A 61 -3.17 6.58 -7.01
N ARG A 62 -1.98 6.85 -7.57
CA ARG A 62 -1.83 7.67 -8.80
C ARG A 62 -2.50 7.05 -10.02
N ARG A 63 -2.64 5.72 -10.06
CA ARG A 63 -3.36 5.00 -11.14
C ARG A 63 -4.87 4.92 -10.90
N GLY A 64 -5.39 5.50 -9.81
CA GLY A 64 -6.81 5.44 -9.45
C GLY A 64 -7.29 4.03 -9.09
N ARG A 65 -6.39 3.13 -8.68
CA ARG A 65 -6.76 1.77 -8.23
C ARG A 65 -7.26 1.76 -6.79
N ILE A 66 -6.77 2.70 -5.97
CA ILE A 66 -7.23 2.96 -4.61
C ILE A 66 -7.29 4.46 -4.36
N TYR A 67 -8.10 4.87 -3.39
CA TYR A 67 -8.05 6.23 -2.84
C TYR A 67 -6.83 6.39 -1.92
N ASP A 68 -6.38 7.62 -1.70
CA ASP A 68 -5.32 7.92 -0.74
C ASP A 68 -5.82 7.79 0.72
N ALA A 69 -6.00 6.55 1.16
CA ALA A 69 -6.53 6.22 2.49
C ALA A 69 -5.63 6.74 3.63
N LEU A 70 -4.34 6.92 3.37
CA LEU A 70 -3.36 7.40 4.34
C LEU A 70 -3.10 8.91 4.24
N GLY A 71 -3.64 9.59 3.23
CA GLY A 71 -3.49 11.04 3.03
C GLY A 71 -2.06 11.52 2.76
N VAL A 72 -1.17 10.64 2.29
CA VAL A 72 0.27 10.93 2.14
C VAL A 72 0.73 11.17 0.70
N VAL A 73 -0.16 10.99 -0.28
CA VAL A 73 0.15 11.12 -1.73
C VAL A 73 -0.37 12.44 -2.30
N GLN A 74 -0.79 13.38 -1.44
CA GLN A 74 -1.38 14.67 -1.81
C GLN A 74 -0.48 15.51 -2.74
N ASP A 75 -0.60 15.23 -4.03
CA ASP A 75 -0.15 15.99 -5.20
C ASP A 75 -1.10 15.73 -6.40
N LEU A 76 -2.25 15.09 -6.17
CA LEU A 76 -3.35 15.01 -7.16
C LEU A 76 -4.21 16.26 -6.99
N GLY A 77 -3.66 17.37 -7.50
CA GLY A 77 -4.17 18.74 -7.47
C GLY A 77 -5.61 18.98 -7.00
N GLU A 78 -5.71 19.87 -6.01
CA GLU A 78 -6.71 20.94 -6.03
C GLU A 78 -6.59 21.68 -7.38
N SER A 79 -7.31 21.21 -8.39
CA SER A 79 -7.54 21.90 -9.65
C SER A 79 -8.77 21.29 -10.31
N GLY A 80 -9.95 21.88 -10.05
CA GLY A 80 -11.14 21.66 -10.86
C GLY A 80 -12.21 20.75 -10.25
N ALA A 81 -12.84 21.23 -9.18
CA ALA A 81 -14.27 20.97 -9.00
C ALA A 81 -14.91 22.27 -8.45
N GLU A 82 -14.87 23.33 -9.26
CA GLU A 82 -15.98 24.28 -9.26
C GLU A 82 -17.24 23.43 -9.48
N GLN A 83 -18.07 23.30 -8.45
CA GLN A 83 -19.43 22.80 -8.63
C GLN A 83 -20.21 23.93 -9.32
N PRO A 84 -20.68 23.78 -10.57
CA PRO A 84 -21.60 24.75 -11.12
C PRO A 84 -23.01 24.51 -10.56
N GLU A 85 -23.58 25.63 -10.14
CA GLU A 85 -24.98 26.00 -9.86
C GLU A 85 -25.66 25.48 -8.58
#